data_AF-A0AAD1L3V4-F1
#
_entry.id   AF-A0AAD1L3V4-F1
#
_cell.length_a   1.000
_cell.length_b   1.000
_cell.length_c   1.000
_cell.angle_alpha   90.00
_cell.angle_beta   90.00
_cell.angle_gamma   90.00
#
_symmetry.space_group_name_H-M   'P 1'
#
loop_
_entity.id
_entity.type
_entity.pdbx_description
1 polymer ?
#
loop_
_entity_poly.entity_id
_entity_poly.type
_entity_poly.pdbx_seq_one_letter_code
_entity_poly.pdbx_strand_id
1 'polypeptide(L)'
;MLFFGFIRSLQKNSKNSNNPILYIYMEKEYFNIILNNVKITSITADLYPGASTGTHLETILLRYESITWKHCDGNIIYTDAWNQRVVA
;
A
#
# COMPACT_ATOMS: atom_id res chain seq x y z
N MET A 1 7.60 11.61 1.75
CA MET A 1 6.55 11.46 0.73
C MET A 1 6.04 10.03 0.79
N LEU A 2 4.90 9.76 1.44
CA LEU A 2 4.34 8.41 1.50
C LEU A 2 3.42 8.23 0.29
N PHE A 3 3.88 7.46 -0.70
CA PHE A 3 3.06 7.05 -1.83
C PHE A 3 2.00 6.05 -1.33
N PHE A 4 0.73 6.45 -1.33
CA PHE A 4 -0.39 5.52 -1.19
C PHE A 4 -0.56 4.77 -2.51
N GLY A 5 0.12 3.63 -2.62
CA GLY A 5 -0.11 2.65 -3.65
C GLY A 5 -0.10 1.27 -3.00
N PHE A 6 -1.12 0.46 -3.25
CA PHE A 6 -1.11 -0.96 -2.91
C PHE A 6 0.26 -1.54 -3.26
N ILE A 7 1.03 -1.94 -2.26
CA ILE A 7 2.34 -2.54 -2.49
C ILE A 7 2.06 -3.94 -2.99
N ARG A 8 2.18 -4.14 -4.30
CA ARG A 8 2.05 -5.44 -4.96
C ARG A 8 3.42 -6.12 -5.00
N SER A 9 3.47 -7.38 -4.61
CA SER A 9 4.67 -8.21 -4.70
C SER A 9 4.50 -9.24 -5.82
N LEU A 10 5.55 -9.49 -6.60
CA LEU A 10 5.58 -10.56 -7.59
C LEU A 10 5.93 -11.88 -6.88
N GLN A 11 5.00 -12.82 -6.85
CA GLN A 11 5.22 -14.15 -6.25
C GLN A 11 5.24 -15.24 -7.33
N LYS A 12 6.14 -16.22 -7.18
CA LYS A 12 6.27 -17.37 -8.09
C LYS A 12 5.19 -18.39 -7.80
N ASN A 13 4.45 -18.81 -8.82
CA ASN A 13 3.53 -19.94 -8.72
C ASN A 13 4.08 -21.14 -9.51
N SER A 14 4.41 -22.23 -8.82
CA SER A 14 4.70 -23.52 -9.47
C SER A 14 3.38 -24.24 -9.69
N LYS A 15 2.84 -24.21 -10.91
CA LYS A 15 1.73 -25.10 -11.28
C LYS A 15 2.33 -26.46 -11.68
N ASN A 16 2.09 -27.46 -10.85
CA ASN A 16 2.49 -28.84 -11.12
C ASN A 16 1.58 -29.44 -12.21
N SER A 17 2.06 -29.45 -13.44
CA SER A 17 1.47 -30.21 -14.56
C SER A 17 2.52 -30.26 -15.68
N ASN A 18 2.74 -31.46 -16.22
CA ASN A 18 3.83 -31.90 -17.11
C ASN A 18 4.02 -31.13 -18.44
N ASN A 19 4.12 -29.80 -18.41
CA ASN A 19 4.49 -28.94 -19.51
C ASN A 19 5.67 -28.05 -19.08
N PRO A 20 6.56 -27.62 -20.00
CA PRO A 20 7.69 -26.75 -19.66
C PRO A 20 7.18 -25.51 -18.91
N ILE A 21 7.69 -25.32 -17.70
CA ILE A 21 7.17 -24.37 -16.70
C ILE A 21 7.33 -22.95 -17.24
N LEU A 22 6.27 -22.40 -17.81
CA LEU A 22 6.17 -20.98 -18.13
C LEU A 22 5.97 -20.25 -16.79
N TYR A 23 6.99 -19.49 -16.36
CA TYR A 23 6.90 -18.70 -15.13
C TYR A 23 5.86 -17.59 -15.29
N ILE A 24 4.64 -17.84 -14.83
CA ILE A 24 3.58 -16.84 -14.74
C ILE A 24 3.78 -16.02 -13.46
N TYR A 25 4.39 -14.84 -13.59
CA TYR A 25 4.44 -13.86 -12.52
C TYR A 25 3.06 -13.21 -12.41
N MET A 26 2.33 -13.53 -11.33
CA MET A 26 1.05 -12.91 -11.05
C MET A 26 1.23 -11.92 -9.91
N GLU A 27 0.67 -10.73 -10.08
CA GLU A 27 0.65 -9.73 -9.02
C GLU A 27 -0.19 -10.25 -7.86
N LYS A 28 0.40 -10.26 -6.67
CA LYS A 28 -0.31 -10.58 -5.43
C LYS A 28 -0.27 -9.39 -4.50
N GLU A 29 -1.38 -9.16 -3.83
CA GLU A 29 -1.46 -8.17 -2.76
C GLU A 29 -0.56 -8.62 -1.60
N TYR A 30 0.38 -7.76 -1.22
CA TYR A 30 1.36 -8.05 -0.16
C TYR A 30 1.03 -7.33 1.14
N PHE A 31 0.51 -6.10 1.06
CA PHE A 31 0.30 -5.26 2.22
C PHE A 31 -0.92 -4.34 2.06
N ASN A 32 -1.69 -4.26 3.13
CA ASN A 32 -2.89 -3.44 3.23
C ASN A 32 -2.75 -2.39 4.34
N ILE A 33 -3.18 -1.17 4.02
CA ILE A 33 -3.31 -0.06 4.96
C ILE A 33 -4.78 0.33 5.00
N ILE A 34 -5.39 0.22 6.17
CA ILE A 34 -6.79 0.58 6.40
C ILE A 34 -6.80 1.80 7.32
N LEU A 35 -7.44 2.88 6.89
CA LEU A 35 -7.56 4.11 7.65
C LEU A 35 -9.02 4.36 8.03
N ASN A 36 -9.28 4.72 9.28
CA ASN A 36 -10.63 5.10 9.74
C ASN A 36 -10.72 6.60 10.03
N ASN A 37 -11.91 7.16 9.77
CA ASN A 37 -12.24 8.57 9.98
C ASN A 37 -11.22 9.53 9.34
N VAL A 38 -11.02 9.37 8.03
CA VAL A 38 -10.02 10.10 7.26
C VAL A 38 -10.53 11.49 6.88
N LYS A 39 -9.66 12.49 7.03
CA LYS A 39 -9.84 13.85 6.51
C LYS A 39 -8.67 14.24 5.64
N ILE A 40 -8.96 14.83 4.48
CA ILE A 40 -7.94 15.42 3.62
C ILE A 40 -7.54 16.77 4.23
N THR A 41 -6.25 16.96 4.47
CA THR A 41 -5.74 18.22 5.02
C THR A 41 -5.19 19.15 3.96
N SER A 42 -4.61 18.60 2.89
CA SER A 42 -4.05 19.40 1.80
C SER A 42 -3.89 18.54 0.55
N ILE A 43 -3.96 19.19 -0.60
CA ILE A 43 -3.69 18.64 -1.93
C ILE A 43 -2.71 19.60 -2.60
N THR A 44 -1.55 19.11 -3.01
CA THR A 44 -0.55 19.91 -3.74
C THR A 44 -0.25 19.27 -5.08
N ALA A 45 -0.49 20.02 -6.16
CA ALA A 45 -0.13 19.58 -7.50
C ALA A 45 1.35 19.86 -7.77
N ASP A 46 2.06 18.83 -8.22
CA ASP A 46 3.48 18.84 -8.56
C ASP A 46 3.64 18.55 -10.06
N LEU A 47 4.37 19.41 -10.76
CA LEU A 47 4.77 19.18 -12.15
C LEU A 47 6.29 19.20 -12.22
N TYR A 48 6.90 18.01 -12.30
CA TYR A 48 8.35 17.88 -12.42
C TYR A 48 8.75 17.64 -13.88
N PRO A 49 9.47 18.56 -14.53
CA PRO A 49 9.97 18.39 -15.90
C PRO A 49 11.12 17.36 -15.87
N GLY A 50 10.74 16.08 -15.94
CA GLY A 50 11.65 14.93 -15.78
C GLY A 50 11.03 13.73 -15.09
N ALA A 51 9.77 13.82 -14.64
CA ALA A 51 9.04 12.67 -14.14
C ALA A 51 8.85 11.66 -15.29
N SER A 52 9.15 10.38 -15.01
CA SER A 52 9.20 9.30 -16.01
C SER A 52 7.90 9.10 -16.78
N THR A 53 6.76 9.53 -16.24
CA THR A 53 5.43 9.39 -16.86
C THR A 53 5.00 10.63 -17.65
N GLY A 54 5.65 11.78 -17.49
CA GLY A 54 5.27 13.04 -18.14
C GLY A 54 3.90 13.60 -17.74
N THR A 55 3.26 13.05 -16.70
CA THR A 55 1.92 13.43 -16.21
C THR A 55 2.00 14.34 -14.98
N HIS A 56 0.94 15.11 -14.72
CA HIS A 56 0.78 15.83 -13.45
C HIS A 56 0.82 14.85 -12.28
N LEU A 57 1.58 15.17 -11.23
CA LEU A 57 1.61 14.44 -9.98
C LEU A 57 0.88 15.26 -8.93
N GLU A 58 0.27 14.60 -7.97
CA GLU A 58 -0.41 15.26 -6.85
C GLU A 58 -0.02 14.58 -5.55
N THR A 59 0.31 15.37 -4.55
CA THR A 59 0.58 14.91 -3.19
C THR A 59 -0.61 15.24 -2.31
N ILE A 60 -1.26 14.21 -1.76
CA ILE A 60 -2.41 14.35 -0.87
C ILE A 60 -1.97 14.06 0.56
N LEU A 61 -2.25 14.99 1.46
CA LEU A 61 -2.02 14.83 2.89
C LEU A 61 -3.33 14.42 3.58
N LEU A 62 -3.26 13.34 4.36
CA LEU A 62 -4.39 12.76 5.07
C LEU A 62 -4.14 12.78 6.57
N ARG A 63 -5.19 13.09 7.33
CA ARG A 63 -5.29 12.77 8.75
C ARG A 63 -6.30 11.66 8.95
N TYR A 64 -6.05 10.81 9.92
CA TYR A 64 -6.89 9.67 10.27
C TYR A 64 -7.02 9.59 11.79
N GLU A 65 -8.05 8.89 12.26
CA GLU A 65 -8.21 8.60 13.68
C GLU A 65 -7.48 7.32 14.08
N SER A 66 -7.58 6.29 13.23
CA SER A 66 -6.84 5.04 13.40
C SER A 66 -6.29 4.53 12.07
N ILE A 67 -5.21 3.77 12.16
CA ILE A 67 -4.52 3.13 11.04
C ILE A 67 -4.25 1.66 11.40
N THR A 68 -4.55 0.77 10.46
CA THR A 68 -4.29 -0.66 10.56
C THR A 68 -3.40 -1.10 9.43
N TRP A 69 -2.31 -1.74 9.76
CA TRP A 69 -1.39 -2.37 8.83
C TRP A 69 -1.60 -3.88 8.85
N LYS A 70 -1.79 -4.47 7.67
CA LYS A 70 -1.96 -5.91 7.50
C LYS A 70 -1.01 -6.42 6.44
N HIS A 71 -0.13 -7.34 6.84
CA HIS A 71 0.70 -8.09 5.91
C HIS A 71 -0.10 -9.29 5.41
N CYS A 72 -0.31 -9.42 4.10
CA CYS A 72 -1.23 -10.42 3.54
C CYS A 72 -0.68 -11.86 3.58
N ASP A 73 0.64 -12.01 3.47
CA ASP A 73 1.32 -13.32 3.51
C ASP A 73 1.73 -13.75 4.94
N GLY A 74 1.16 -13.12 5.98
CA GLY A 74 1.41 -13.46 7.38
C GLY A 74 0.24 -13.10 8.28
N ASN A 75 0.25 -13.56 9.54
CA ASN A 75 -0.79 -13.19 10.51
C ASN A 75 -0.45 -11.91 11.28
N ILE A 76 0.37 -11.04 10.69
CA ILE A 76 0.85 -9.81 11.32
C ILE A 76 -0.15 -8.69 11.01
N ILE A 77 -0.83 -8.26 12.06
CA ILE A 77 -1.78 -7.15 12.05
C ILE A 77 -1.38 -6.22 13.18
N TYR A 78 -1.19 -4.94 12.86
CA TYR A 78 -0.89 -3.92 13.84
C TYR A 78 -1.85 -2.74 13.66
N THR A 79 -2.30 -2.18 14.77
CA THR A 79 -3.28 -1.09 14.80
C THR A 79 -2.79 0.01 15.71
N ASP A 80 -2.83 1.24 15.23
CA ASP A 80 -2.57 2.44 16.01
C ASP A 80 -3.74 3.41 15.90
N ALA A 81 -4.00 4.15 16.96
CA ALA A 81 -5.10 5.11 17.04
C ALA A 81 -4.73 6.28 17.94
N TRP A 82 -5.05 7.49 17.48
CA TRP A 82 -4.61 8.73 18.13
C TRP A 82 -5.10 8.86 19.57
N ASN A 83 -6.34 8.44 19.83
CA ASN A 83 -6.98 8.54 21.15
C ASN A 83 -6.80 7.29 22.01
N GLN A 84 -6.05 6.29 21.55
CA GLN A 84 -5.88 5.03 22.27
C GLN A 84 -4.75 5.17 23.30
N ARG A 85 -5.12 5.35 24.57
CA ARG A 85 -4.14 5.34 25.68
C ARG A 85 -3.78 3.90 26.03
N VAL A 86 -2.49 3.55 25.90
CA VAL A 86 -1.93 2.34 26.50
C VAL A 86 -1.64 2.66 27.97
N VAL A 87 -2.38 2.03 28.89
CA VAL A 87 -2.09 2.10 30.32
C VAL A 87 -1.34 0.82 30.70
N ALA A 88 -0.22 0.99 31.40
CA ALA A 88 0.70 -0.08 31.82
C ALA A 88 0.14 -0.94 32.96
#